data_AF-A0A942Z892-F1
#
_entry.id   AF-A0A942Z892-F1
#
_cell.length_a   1.000
_cell.length_b   1.000
_cell.length_c   1.000
_cell.angle_alpha   90.00
_cell.angle_beta   90.00
_cell.angle_gamma   90.00
#
_symmetry.space_group_name_H-M   'P 1'
#
loop_
_entity.id
_entity.type
_entity.pdbx_description
1 polymer ?
#
loop_
_entity_poly.entity_id
_entity_poly.type
_entity_poly.pdbx_seq_one_letter_code
_entity_poly.pdbx_strand_id
1 'polypeptide(L)'
;MTNSILWLGTLVVSIIISTFAHELGHGISCYLSGIRVSTGFNKVGDLGKKPSDVEFRMEYDNSPKMIWDLGVPITLLIAMIFSNLLRVELSTKTVIIVGAVGYTNSLMRLIPCGNALWGVIKRGRLNLEDEVGLGQALKEKYEIKILRYIPLAISIIVSLYTLDITLNLLNQKASWLFDEGWTFTAITVLALWLGTNICEWLDERYRIDWER
;
A
#
# COMPACT_ATOMS: atom_id res chain seq x y z
N MET A 1 -8.84 -26.69 9.26
CA MET A 1 -8.98 -25.44 8.49
C MET A 1 -8.27 -25.67 7.18
N THR A 2 -8.96 -25.60 6.04
CA THR A 2 -8.31 -25.80 4.74
C THR A 2 -7.21 -24.75 4.55
N ASN A 3 -6.09 -25.13 3.94
CA ASN A 3 -4.94 -24.23 3.82
C ASN A 3 -5.29 -22.95 3.02
N SER A 4 -6.30 -23.03 2.14
CA SER A 4 -6.90 -21.91 1.41
C SER A 4 -7.58 -20.87 2.32
N ILE A 5 -8.26 -21.31 3.39
CA ILE A 5 -8.85 -20.40 4.39
C ILE A 5 -7.75 -19.70 5.19
N LEU A 6 -6.68 -20.43 5.52
CA LEU A 6 -5.53 -19.82 6.17
C LEU A 6 -4.90 -18.74 5.28
N TRP A 7 -4.69 -19.04 4.00
CA TRP A 7 -4.16 -18.08 3.02
C TRP A 7 -5.05 -16.83 2.90
N LEU A 8 -6.36 -17.01 2.70
CA LEU A 8 -7.33 -15.93 2.65
C LEU A 8 -7.26 -15.05 3.92
N GLY A 9 -7.30 -15.67 5.10
CA GLY A 9 -7.23 -14.96 6.37
C GLY A 9 -5.94 -14.17 6.52
N THR A 10 -4.79 -14.76 6.17
CA THR A 10 -3.49 -14.07 6.23
C THR A 10 -3.40 -12.91 5.24
N LEU A 11 -3.96 -13.05 4.03
CA LEU A 11 -4.01 -11.96 3.05
C LEU A 11 -4.87 -10.80 3.57
N VAL A 12 -6.08 -11.08 4.06
CA VAL A 12 -6.98 -10.03 4.60
C VAL A 12 -6.31 -9.26 5.74
N VAL A 13 -5.72 -9.97 6.71
CA VAL A 13 -5.00 -9.34 7.82
C VAL A 13 -3.80 -8.53 7.31
N SER A 14 -3.05 -9.07 6.35
CA SER A 14 -1.92 -8.37 5.76
C SER A 14 -2.34 -7.10 5.01
N ILE A 15 -3.48 -7.11 4.32
CA ILE A 15 -4.01 -5.92 3.64
C ILE A 15 -4.33 -4.84 4.66
N ILE A 16 -5.07 -5.19 5.71
CA ILE A 16 -5.46 -4.23 6.77
C ILE A 16 -4.22 -3.60 7.41
N ILE A 17 -3.24 -4.42 7.80
CA ILE A 17 -2.00 -3.93 8.43
C ILE A 17 -1.16 -3.11 7.45
N SER A 18 -1.04 -3.53 6.18
CA SER A 18 -0.27 -2.82 5.16
C SER A 18 -0.87 -1.45 4.87
N THR A 19 -2.18 -1.36 4.64
CA THR A 19 -2.85 -0.08 4.39
C THR A 19 -2.78 0.82 5.62
N PHE A 20 -2.98 0.28 6.83
CA PHE A 20 -2.80 1.07 8.05
C PHE A 20 -1.37 1.59 8.21
N ALA A 21 -0.35 0.76 7.96
CA ALA A 21 1.05 1.17 8.03
C ALA A 21 1.40 2.26 6.99
N HIS A 22 0.78 2.19 5.81
CA HIS A 22 0.88 3.22 4.78
C HIS A 22 0.33 4.57 5.28
N GLU A 23 -0.90 4.57 5.79
CA GLU A 23 -1.55 5.78 6.33
C GLU A 23 -0.84 6.29 7.59
N LEU A 24 -0.26 5.40 8.40
CA LEU A 24 0.58 5.79 9.53
C LEU A 24 1.82 6.55 9.04
N GLY A 25 2.43 6.11 7.93
CA GLY A 25 3.53 6.80 7.27
C GLY A 25 3.16 8.24 6.89
N HIS A 26 1.98 8.42 6.29
CA HIS A 26 1.44 9.75 5.98
C HIS A 26 1.32 10.63 7.23
N GLY A 27 0.77 10.07 8.31
CA GLY A 27 0.58 10.76 9.58
C GLY A 27 1.91 11.20 10.22
N ILE A 28 2.90 10.31 10.26
CA ILE A 28 4.25 10.61 10.76
C ILE A 28 4.88 11.74 9.93
N SER A 29 4.79 11.66 8.60
CA SER A 29 5.31 12.70 7.71
C SER A 29 4.65 14.06 7.94
N CYS A 30 3.32 14.09 8.12
CA CYS A 30 2.58 15.31 8.41
C CYS A 30 3.00 15.89 9.76
N TYR A 31 3.06 15.06 10.81
CA TYR A 31 3.49 15.47 12.14
C TYR A 31 4.89 16.10 12.13
N LEU A 32 5.85 15.46 11.46
CA LEU A 32 7.21 15.98 11.31
C LEU A 32 7.27 17.28 10.51
N SER A 33 6.35 17.46 9.55
CA SER A 33 6.21 18.67 8.75
C SER A 33 5.39 19.77 9.42
N GLY A 34 4.83 19.52 10.62
CA GLY A 34 3.95 20.46 11.32
C GLY A 34 2.57 20.61 10.69
N ILE A 35 2.15 19.66 9.85
CA ILE A 35 0.83 19.64 9.21
C ILE A 35 -0.10 18.80 10.10
N ARG A 36 -1.25 19.37 10.44
CA ARG A 36 -2.25 18.74 11.28
C ARG A 36 -3.15 17.85 10.44
N VAL A 37 -3.20 16.55 10.74
CA VAL A 37 -4.00 15.58 9.98
C VAL A 37 -4.56 14.49 10.88
N SER A 38 -5.62 13.84 10.43
CA SER A 38 -6.17 12.62 10.99
C SER A 38 -5.98 11.47 10.01
N THR A 39 -5.25 10.41 10.41
CA THR A 39 -5.09 9.21 9.59
C THR A 39 -5.88 8.04 10.15
N GLY A 40 -6.25 7.10 9.27
CA GLY A 40 -6.96 5.89 9.66
C GLY A 40 -6.38 4.66 8.98
N PHE A 41 -7.25 3.81 8.46
CA PHE A 41 -6.89 2.57 7.79
C PHE A 41 -6.78 2.69 6.27
N ASN A 42 -7.33 3.75 5.66
CA ASN A 42 -7.26 3.94 4.21
C ASN A 42 -7.30 5.41 3.75
N LYS A 43 -7.49 6.37 4.67
CA LYS A 43 -7.57 7.78 4.29
C LYS A 43 -6.84 8.68 5.28
N VAL A 44 -6.34 9.78 4.75
CA VAL A 44 -5.91 10.98 5.48
C VAL A 44 -6.97 12.07 5.33
N GLY A 45 -7.23 12.81 6.40
CA GLY A 45 -8.10 14.00 6.39
C GLY A 45 -7.80 14.96 7.54
N ASP A 46 -8.74 15.84 7.82
CA ASP A 46 -8.64 16.89 8.84
C ASP A 46 -8.90 16.32 10.25
N LEU A 47 -8.39 16.99 11.28
CA LEU A 47 -8.53 16.57 12.68
C LEU A 47 -9.99 16.48 13.14
N GLY A 48 -10.29 15.45 13.92
CA GLY A 48 -11.63 15.25 14.49
C GLY A 48 -12.74 14.95 13.47
N LYS A 49 -12.42 14.87 12.17
CA LYS A 49 -13.37 14.55 11.09
C LYS A 49 -13.26 13.10 10.68
N LYS A 50 -14.38 12.56 10.19
CA LYS A 50 -14.52 11.22 9.63
C LYS A 50 -14.63 11.29 8.11
N PRO A 51 -14.31 10.20 7.39
CA PRO A 51 -14.44 10.17 5.94
C PRO A 51 -15.85 10.42 5.41
N SER A 52 -16.87 10.16 6.23
CA SER A 52 -18.26 10.46 5.93
C SER A 52 -18.63 11.94 6.05
N ASP A 53 -17.77 12.78 6.65
CA ASP A 53 -17.98 14.21 6.76
C ASP A 53 -17.68 14.93 5.43
N VAL A 54 -18.57 15.84 5.02
CA VAL A 54 -18.47 16.57 3.74
C VAL A 54 -17.15 17.34 3.60
N GLU A 55 -16.62 17.83 4.72
CA GLU A 55 -15.42 18.65 4.77
C GLU A 55 -14.18 17.87 5.21
N PHE A 56 -14.19 16.54 5.10
CA PHE A 56 -13.15 15.67 5.66
C PHE A 56 -11.71 16.02 5.24
N ARG A 57 -11.49 16.61 4.06
CA ARG A 57 -10.14 16.91 3.53
C ARG A 57 -9.90 18.37 3.16
N MET A 58 -10.77 19.30 3.57
CA MET A 58 -10.66 20.67 3.08
C MET A 58 -9.36 21.34 3.50
N GLU A 59 -8.91 21.14 4.73
CA GLU A 59 -7.66 21.75 5.21
C GLU A 59 -6.44 20.98 4.69
N TYR A 60 -6.52 19.65 4.71
CA TYR A 60 -5.45 18.79 4.22
C TYR A 60 -5.14 19.00 2.74
N ASP A 61 -6.15 19.08 1.86
CA ASP A 61 -5.96 19.25 0.42
C ASP A 61 -5.37 20.64 0.07
N ASN A 62 -5.52 21.62 0.97
CA ASN A 62 -4.93 22.95 0.85
C ASN A 62 -3.55 23.07 1.52
N SER A 63 -3.07 22.02 2.18
CA SER A 63 -1.78 22.02 2.87
C SER A 63 -0.61 21.94 1.87
N PRO A 64 0.58 22.47 2.23
CA PRO A 64 1.76 22.36 1.38
C PRO A 64 2.10 20.90 1.05
N LYS A 65 2.40 20.63 -0.23
CA LYS A 65 2.81 19.28 -0.64
C LYS A 65 4.10 18.88 0.05
N MET A 66 4.08 17.71 0.68
CA MET A 66 5.24 17.17 1.37
C MET A 66 6.22 16.52 0.39
N ILE A 67 7.50 16.79 0.60
CA ILE A 67 8.61 16.16 -0.14
C ILE A 67 9.07 14.85 0.54
N TRP A 68 8.68 14.66 1.81
CA TRP A 68 9.07 13.51 2.63
C TRP A 68 7.83 12.77 3.12
N ASP A 69 7.14 12.12 2.19
CA ASP A 69 6.01 11.25 2.47
C ASP A 69 6.51 9.81 2.73
N LEU A 70 6.26 9.29 3.93
CA LEU A 70 6.70 7.98 4.38
C LEU A 70 5.70 6.85 4.09
N GLY A 71 4.48 7.13 3.60
CA GLY A 71 3.50 6.09 3.32
C GLY A 71 4.02 5.07 2.29
N VAL A 72 4.44 5.56 1.13
CA VAL A 72 5.01 4.71 0.06
C VAL A 72 6.33 4.04 0.49
N PRO A 73 7.34 4.74 1.05
CA PRO A 73 8.57 4.10 1.52
C PRO A 73 8.36 2.97 2.52
N ILE A 74 7.44 3.10 3.48
CA ILE A 74 7.21 2.08 4.51
C ILE A 74 6.68 0.79 3.87
N THR A 75 5.69 0.88 2.99
CA THR A 75 5.11 -0.31 2.34
C THR A 75 6.09 -0.99 1.38
N LEU A 76 6.91 -0.22 0.66
CA LEU A 76 8.00 -0.77 -0.15
C LEU A 76 9.06 -1.48 0.71
N LEU A 77 9.43 -0.89 1.86
CA LEU A 77 10.39 -1.50 2.77
C LEU A 77 9.85 -2.83 3.33
N ILE A 78 8.57 -2.86 3.74
CA ILE A 78 7.90 -4.09 4.19
C ILE A 78 7.91 -5.14 3.07
N ALA A 79 7.55 -4.76 1.83
CA ALA A 79 7.61 -5.67 0.68
C ALA A 79 9.01 -6.27 0.50
N MET A 80 10.06 -5.45 0.55
CA MET A 80 11.45 -5.90 0.41
C MET A 80 11.87 -6.83 1.54
N ILE A 81 11.62 -6.47 2.80
CA ILE A 81 12.00 -7.28 3.97
C ILE A 81 11.33 -8.64 3.89
N PHE A 82 10.01 -8.69 3.76
CA PHE A 82 9.26 -9.94 3.81
C PHE A 82 9.50 -10.83 2.59
N SER A 83 9.66 -10.26 1.39
CA SER A 83 10.02 -11.05 0.20
C SER A 83 11.40 -11.70 0.34
N ASN A 84 12.37 -11.01 0.94
CA ASN A 84 13.71 -11.57 1.15
C ASN A 84 13.77 -12.55 2.33
N LEU A 85 12.92 -12.38 3.35
CA LEU A 85 12.81 -13.34 4.45
C LEU A 85 12.37 -14.73 3.96
N LEU A 86 11.64 -14.85 2.85
CA LEU A 86 11.31 -16.16 2.27
C LEU A 86 12.53 -16.97 1.81
N ARG A 87 13.69 -16.33 1.63
CA ARG A 87 14.93 -17.01 1.22
C ARG A 87 15.52 -17.88 2.33
N VAL A 88 15.20 -17.60 3.60
CA VAL A 88 15.70 -18.41 4.72
C VAL A 88 14.83 -19.65 4.95
N GLU A 89 15.33 -20.61 5.72
CA GLU A 89 14.55 -21.77 6.14
C GLU A 89 13.50 -21.34 7.17
N LEU A 90 12.23 -21.62 6.85
CA LEU A 90 11.07 -21.18 7.63
C LEU A 90 10.08 -22.35 7.77
N SER A 91 9.37 -22.38 8.88
CA SER A 91 8.24 -23.31 9.03
C SER A 91 7.15 -23.01 7.99
N THR A 92 6.36 -24.01 7.60
CA THR A 92 5.27 -23.82 6.62
C THR A 92 4.31 -22.70 7.01
N LYS A 93 3.94 -22.58 8.29
CA LYS A 93 3.07 -21.50 8.77
C LYS A 93 3.73 -20.12 8.60
N THR A 94 5.02 -20.04 8.90
CA THR A 94 5.79 -18.80 8.75
C THR A 94 5.95 -18.42 7.27
N VAL A 95 6.16 -19.38 6.38
CA VAL A 95 6.19 -19.14 4.92
C VAL A 95 4.89 -18.51 4.45
N ILE A 96 3.74 -19.01 4.89
CA ILE A 96 2.42 -18.46 4.53
C ILE A 96 2.29 -17.00 5.00
N ILE A 97 2.60 -16.72 6.27
CA ILE A 97 2.49 -15.36 6.82
C ILE A 97 3.45 -14.41 6.11
N VAL A 98 4.72 -14.78 6.02
CA VAL A 98 5.76 -13.93 5.41
C VAL A 98 5.45 -13.71 3.93
N GLY A 99 5.03 -14.75 3.23
CA GLY A 99 4.61 -14.68 1.83
C GLY A 99 3.39 -13.81 1.62
N ALA A 100 2.37 -13.90 2.47
CA ALA A 100 1.20 -13.04 2.41
C ALA A 100 1.58 -11.56 2.56
N VAL A 101 2.48 -11.24 3.50
CA VAL A 101 2.94 -9.86 3.74
C VAL A 101 3.77 -9.33 2.57
N GLY A 102 4.75 -10.09 2.07
CA GLY A 102 5.55 -9.70 0.91
C GLY A 102 4.69 -9.52 -0.34
N TYR A 103 3.78 -10.47 -0.59
CA TYR A 103 2.86 -10.46 -1.73
C TYR A 103 1.92 -9.26 -1.69
N THR A 104 1.25 -9.06 -0.55
CA THR A 104 0.26 -7.99 -0.38
C THR A 104 0.88 -6.62 -0.54
N ASN A 105 2.01 -6.34 0.11
CA ASN A 105 2.64 -5.03 0.01
C ASN A 105 3.15 -4.75 -1.41
N SER A 106 3.65 -5.77 -2.11
CA SER A 106 4.04 -5.63 -3.52
C SER A 106 2.83 -5.35 -4.41
N LEU A 107 1.76 -6.12 -4.26
CA LEU A 107 0.55 -6.00 -5.08
C LEU A 107 -0.20 -4.69 -4.83
N MET A 108 -0.37 -4.31 -3.57
CA MET A 108 -1.05 -3.09 -3.13
C MET A 108 -0.34 -1.81 -3.58
N ARG A 109 0.94 -1.88 -3.96
CA ARG A 109 1.64 -0.78 -4.62
C ARG A 109 1.53 -0.81 -6.14
N LEU A 110 1.54 -2.00 -6.75
CA LEU A 110 1.37 -2.13 -8.21
C LEU A 110 -0.02 -1.70 -8.69
N ILE A 111 -1.08 -1.93 -7.90
CA ILE A 111 -2.45 -1.54 -8.25
C ILE A 111 -2.57 -0.01 -8.46
N PRO A 112 -2.24 0.87 -7.50
CA PRO A 112 -2.31 2.32 -7.70
C PRO A 112 -1.31 2.80 -8.75
N CYS A 113 -0.09 2.24 -8.82
CA CYS A 113 0.86 2.56 -9.90
C CYS A 113 0.29 2.25 -11.30
N GLY A 114 -0.37 1.10 -11.45
CA GLY A 114 -1.07 0.72 -12.67
C GLY A 114 -2.23 1.66 -12.99
N ASN A 115 -3.01 2.09 -11.99
CA ASN A 115 -4.06 3.07 -12.16
C ASN A 115 -3.52 4.44 -12.61
N ALA A 116 -2.39 4.88 -12.05
CA ALA A 116 -1.70 6.10 -12.47
C ALA A 116 -1.35 6.07 -13.95
N LEU A 117 -0.71 4.99 -14.42
CA LEU A 117 -0.34 4.80 -15.82
C LEU A 117 -1.56 4.65 -16.74
N TRP A 118 -2.61 3.97 -16.28
CA TRP A 118 -3.87 3.85 -17.02
C TRP A 118 -4.53 5.20 -17.28
N GLY A 119 -4.35 6.16 -16.37
CA GLY A 119 -4.75 7.56 -16.56
C GLY A 119 -4.14 8.17 -17.83
N VAL A 120 -2.88 7.89 -18.13
CA VAL A 120 -2.20 8.40 -19.33
C VAL A 120 -2.87 7.87 -20.59
N ILE A 121 -3.18 6.56 -20.62
CA ILE A 121 -3.82 5.91 -21.76
C ILE A 121 -5.23 6.48 -21.99
N LYS A 122 -6.01 6.69 -20.93
CA LYS A 122 -7.41 7.17 -21.05
C LYS A 122 -7.56 8.68 -21.22
N ARG A 123 -6.73 9.48 -20.55
CA ARG A 123 -6.92 10.93 -20.36
C ARG A 123 -5.72 11.78 -20.78
N GLY A 124 -4.64 11.16 -21.25
CA GLY A 124 -3.39 11.85 -21.59
C GLY A 124 -2.62 12.41 -20.38
N ARG A 125 -3.02 12.05 -19.15
CA ARG A 125 -2.39 12.52 -17.90
C ARG A 125 -2.39 11.44 -16.83
N LEU A 126 -1.35 11.40 -16.00
CA LEU A 126 -1.30 10.51 -14.83
C LEU A 126 -2.48 10.79 -13.89
N ASN A 127 -3.12 9.73 -13.37
CA ASN A 127 -4.01 9.89 -12.22
C ASN A 127 -3.18 10.30 -11.00
N LEU A 128 -3.76 11.09 -10.11
CA LEU A 128 -3.11 11.49 -8.88
C LEU A 128 -3.19 10.33 -7.89
N GLU A 129 -2.04 9.72 -7.63
CA GLU A 129 -1.78 8.68 -6.64
C GLU A 129 -0.57 9.15 -5.80
N ASP A 130 -0.29 8.51 -4.66
CA ASP A 130 0.76 8.95 -3.72
C ASP A 130 2.12 9.14 -4.39
N GLU A 131 2.56 8.19 -5.24
CA GLU A 131 3.82 8.28 -5.97
C GLU A 131 3.87 9.48 -6.93
N VAL A 132 2.73 9.77 -7.58
CA VAL A 132 2.60 10.89 -8.52
C VAL A 132 2.59 12.21 -7.75
N GLY A 133 1.93 12.26 -6.59
CA GLY A 133 1.91 13.39 -5.66
C GLY A 133 3.31 13.74 -5.18
N LEU A 134 4.05 12.75 -4.68
CA LEU A 134 5.45 12.90 -4.25
C LEU A 134 6.36 13.35 -5.40
N GLY A 135 6.22 12.74 -6.58
CA GLY A 135 6.99 13.14 -7.77
C GLY A 135 6.70 14.59 -8.17
N GLN A 136 5.44 15.01 -8.06
CA GLN A 136 5.05 16.38 -8.36
C GLN A 136 5.63 17.38 -7.35
N ALA A 137 5.66 17.05 -6.06
CA ALA A 137 6.32 17.86 -5.03
C ALA A 137 7.83 18.00 -5.29
N LEU A 138 8.50 16.92 -5.69
CA LEU A 138 9.93 16.94 -6.05
C LEU A 138 10.19 17.83 -7.28
N LYS A 139 9.37 17.68 -8.32
CA LYS A 139 9.44 18.54 -9.51
C LYS A 139 9.29 20.02 -9.14
N GLU A 140 8.31 20.35 -8.31
CA GLU A 140 8.02 21.73 -7.90
C GLU A 140 9.17 22.32 -7.07
N LYS A 141 9.81 21.53 -6.20
CA LYS A 141 10.93 21.99 -5.36
C LYS A 141 12.24 22.24 -6.13
N TYR A 142 12.59 21.32 -7.02
CA TYR A 142 13.90 21.33 -7.70
C TYR A 142 13.83 21.85 -9.14
N GLU A 143 12.63 22.15 -9.64
CA GLU A 143 12.37 22.60 -11.02
C GLU A 143 12.82 21.61 -12.13
N ILE A 144 13.08 20.36 -11.75
CA ILE A 144 13.51 19.30 -12.68
C ILE A 144 12.31 18.43 -13.09
N LYS A 145 11.95 18.46 -14.38
CA LYS A 145 10.77 17.76 -14.93
C LYS A 145 10.77 16.25 -14.71
N ILE A 146 11.94 15.59 -14.80
CA ILE A 146 12.03 14.12 -14.72
C ILE A 146 11.68 13.58 -13.33
N LEU A 147 11.87 14.39 -12.28
CA LEU A 147 11.60 13.98 -10.89
C LEU A 147 10.14 13.59 -10.66
N ARG A 148 9.22 14.10 -11.49
CA ARG A 148 7.80 13.73 -11.47
C ARG A 148 7.56 12.23 -11.59
N TYR A 149 8.42 11.52 -12.30
CA TYR A 149 8.21 10.11 -12.64
C TYR A 149 9.04 9.16 -11.79
N ILE A 150 10.02 9.67 -11.04
CA ILE A 150 10.99 8.84 -10.32
C ILE A 150 10.32 8.01 -9.21
N PRO A 151 9.48 8.57 -8.31
CA PRO A 151 8.86 7.76 -7.26
C PRO A 151 7.98 6.65 -7.83
N LEU A 152 7.19 6.96 -8.87
CA LEU A 152 6.36 5.97 -9.57
C LEU A 152 7.20 4.85 -10.19
N ALA A 153 8.30 5.21 -10.87
CA ALA A 153 9.20 4.22 -11.47
C ALA A 153 9.86 3.33 -10.40
N ILE A 154 10.33 3.92 -9.29
CA ILE A 154 10.91 3.18 -8.17
C ILE A 154 9.89 2.21 -7.58
N SER A 155 8.67 2.66 -7.28
CA SER A 155 7.61 1.81 -6.74
C SER A 155 7.31 0.63 -7.67
N ILE A 156 7.16 0.87 -8.97
CA ILE A 156 6.92 -0.21 -9.95
C ILE A 156 8.08 -1.21 -9.96
N ILE A 157 9.32 -0.74 -10.07
CA ILE A 157 10.50 -1.62 -10.16
C ILE A 157 10.63 -2.46 -8.90
N VAL A 158 10.57 -1.83 -7.73
CA VAL A 158 10.70 -2.52 -6.44
C VAL A 158 9.57 -3.52 -6.26
N SER A 159 8.32 -3.11 -6.50
CA SER A 159 7.17 -3.99 -6.30
C SER A 159 7.12 -5.15 -7.29
N LEU A 160 7.53 -4.98 -8.55
CA LEU A 160 7.66 -6.10 -9.49
C LEU A 160 8.74 -7.08 -9.05
N TYR A 161 9.90 -6.57 -8.62
CA TYR A 161 11.00 -7.40 -8.13
C TYR A 161 10.61 -8.20 -6.87
N THR A 162 9.97 -7.56 -5.90
CA THR A 162 9.53 -8.23 -4.66
C THR A 162 8.38 -9.19 -4.90
N LEU A 163 7.46 -8.86 -5.81
CA LEU A 163 6.37 -9.75 -6.22
C LEU A 163 6.91 -11.02 -6.89
N ASP A 164 7.86 -10.89 -7.82
CA ASP A 164 8.49 -12.02 -8.50
C ASP A 164 9.18 -12.96 -7.50
N ILE A 165 10.01 -12.40 -6.60
CA ILE A 165 10.66 -13.19 -5.54
C ILE A 165 9.64 -13.91 -4.68
N THR A 166 8.59 -13.21 -4.24
CA THR A 166 7.59 -13.78 -3.36
C THR A 166 6.82 -14.90 -4.05
N LEU A 167 6.36 -14.70 -5.28
CA LEU A 167 5.64 -15.73 -6.04
C LEU A 167 6.52 -16.95 -6.31
N ASN A 168 7.76 -16.75 -6.74
CA ASN A 168 8.69 -17.84 -7.01
C ASN A 168 8.98 -18.66 -5.75
N LEU A 169 9.27 -18.00 -4.62
CA LEU A 169 9.58 -18.70 -3.37
C LEU A 169 8.34 -19.31 -2.70
N LEU A 170 7.17 -18.70 -2.82
CA LEU A 170 5.92 -19.30 -2.38
C LEU A 170 5.60 -20.55 -3.20
N ASN A 171 5.79 -20.52 -4.52
CA ASN A 171 5.55 -21.70 -5.36
C ASN A 171 6.54 -22.83 -5.03
N GLN A 172 7.78 -22.51 -4.68
CA GLN A 172 8.76 -23.52 -4.26
C GLN A 172 8.48 -24.11 -2.87
N LYS A 173 8.12 -23.26 -1.88
CA LYS A 173 7.99 -23.66 -0.47
C LYS A 173 6.57 -24.04 -0.06
N ALA A 174 5.57 -23.68 -0.87
CA ALA A 174 4.15 -23.89 -0.63
C ALA A 174 3.40 -24.07 -1.96
N SER A 175 3.89 -24.95 -2.85
CA SER A 175 3.35 -25.21 -4.19
C SER A 175 1.84 -25.49 -4.21
N TRP A 176 1.33 -26.14 -3.16
CA TRP A 176 -0.10 -26.43 -2.97
C TRP A 176 -1.00 -25.20 -2.98
N LEU A 177 -0.46 -23.99 -2.79
CA LEU A 177 -1.20 -22.73 -2.99
C LEU A 177 -1.58 -22.49 -4.46
N PHE A 178 -0.82 -23.06 -5.39
CA PHE A 178 -0.91 -22.84 -6.84
C PHE A 178 -1.47 -24.05 -7.60
N ASP A 179 -1.60 -25.21 -6.96
CA ASP A 179 -1.99 -26.46 -7.62
C ASP A 179 -3.42 -26.45 -8.18
N GLU A 180 -4.32 -25.62 -7.62
CA GLU A 180 -5.74 -25.57 -7.99
C GLU A 180 -6.10 -24.46 -9.01
N GLY A 181 -5.32 -24.35 -10.10
CA GLY A 181 -5.65 -23.46 -11.21
C GLY A 181 -5.91 -22.01 -10.78
N TRP A 182 -7.17 -21.55 -10.89
CA TRP A 182 -7.56 -20.17 -10.56
C TRP A 182 -7.81 -19.89 -9.07
N THR A 183 -7.72 -20.89 -8.20
CA THR A 183 -8.03 -20.75 -6.76
C THR A 183 -7.16 -19.67 -6.09
N PHE A 184 -5.85 -19.63 -6.38
CA PHE A 184 -4.95 -18.61 -5.84
C PHE A 184 -5.45 -17.19 -6.18
N THR A 185 -5.73 -16.95 -7.47
CA THR A 185 -6.21 -15.66 -7.97
C THR A 185 -7.56 -15.28 -7.39
N ALA A 186 -8.51 -16.23 -7.33
CA ALA A 186 -9.83 -15.99 -6.77
C ALA A 186 -9.75 -15.61 -5.28
N ILE A 187 -8.90 -16.30 -4.50
CA ILE A 187 -8.67 -15.96 -3.10
C ILE A 187 -8.03 -14.59 -2.96
N THR A 188 -7.05 -14.24 -3.78
CA THR A 188 -6.45 -12.90 -3.76
C THR A 188 -7.47 -11.81 -4.04
N VAL A 189 -8.31 -11.97 -5.07
CA VAL A 189 -9.36 -10.99 -5.41
C VAL A 189 -10.37 -10.86 -4.27
N LEU A 190 -10.80 -11.98 -3.69
CA LEU A 190 -11.69 -11.97 -2.53
C LEU A 190 -11.04 -11.30 -1.31
N ALA A 191 -9.76 -11.56 -1.06
CA ALA A 191 -9.01 -10.95 0.04
C ALA A 191 -8.90 -9.43 -0.13
N LEU A 192 -8.59 -8.95 -1.34
CA LEU A 192 -8.55 -7.53 -1.68
C LEU A 192 -9.91 -6.88 -1.43
N TRP A 193 -10.99 -7.48 -1.94
CA TRP A 193 -12.34 -6.95 -1.73
C TRP A 193 -12.69 -6.89 -0.24
N LEU A 194 -12.49 -7.97 0.52
CA LEU A 194 -12.77 -8.00 1.96
C LEU A 194 -11.90 -7.00 2.72
N GLY A 195 -10.59 -7.00 2.47
CA GLY A 195 -9.62 -6.14 3.14
C GLY A 195 -9.93 -4.66 2.95
N THR A 196 -10.21 -4.23 1.72
CA THR A 196 -10.59 -2.83 1.44
C THR A 196 -11.89 -2.44 2.15
N ASN A 197 -12.94 -3.27 2.11
CA ASN A 197 -14.19 -2.98 2.81
C ASN A 197 -14.00 -2.90 4.34
N ILE A 198 -13.17 -3.77 4.90
CA ILE A 198 -12.85 -3.73 6.34
C ILE A 198 -12.06 -2.46 6.67
N CYS A 199 -11.06 -2.09 5.86
CA CYS A 199 -10.32 -0.84 6.03
C CYS A 199 -11.25 0.37 6.02
N GLU A 200 -12.18 0.47 5.06
CA GLU A 200 -13.17 1.56 5.01
C GLU A 200 -14.06 1.59 6.26
N TRP A 201 -14.54 0.42 6.72
CA TRP A 201 -15.33 0.33 7.93
C TRP A 201 -14.54 0.74 9.20
N LEU A 202 -13.25 0.41 9.26
CA LEU A 202 -12.35 0.80 10.35
C LEU A 202 -12.05 2.30 10.32
N ASP A 203 -11.91 2.91 9.14
CA ASP A 203 -11.57 4.32 8.92
C ASP A 203 -12.62 5.28 9.52
N GLU A 204 -13.88 4.85 9.59
CA GLU A 204 -15.00 5.57 10.21
C GLU A 204 -15.02 5.50 11.75
N ARG A 205 -14.22 4.60 12.34
CA ARG A 205 -14.28 4.25 13.77
C ARG A 205 -12.99 4.56 14.50
N TYR A 206 -11.86 4.32 13.85
CA TYR A 206 -10.54 4.42 14.44
C TYR A 206 -9.72 5.37 13.58
N ARG A 207 -9.34 6.49 14.21
CA ARG A 207 -8.48 7.49 13.60
C ARG A 207 -7.40 7.91 14.61
N ILE A 208 -6.27 8.34 14.08
CA ILE A 208 -5.15 8.88 14.83
C ILE A 208 -5.02 10.34 14.42
N ASP A 209 -5.18 11.22 15.39
CA ASP A 209 -5.01 12.65 15.22
C ASP A 209 -3.54 13.01 15.45
N TRP A 210 -2.92 13.57 14.42
CA TRP A 210 -1.53 13.99 14.39
C TRP A 210 -1.48 15.50 14.55
N GLU A 211 -1.24 15.96 15.78
CA GLU A 211 -1.05 17.36 16.11
C GLU A 211 0.23 17.55 16.93
N ARG A 212 0.97 18.62 16.63
CA ARG A 212 2.25 18.95 17.24
C ARG A 212 2.10 20.05 18.28
#